data_AF-A0A945I6N7-F1
#
_entry.id   AF-A0A945I6N7-F1
#
_cell.length_a   1.000
_cell.length_b   1.000
_cell.length_c   1.000
_cell.angle_alpha   90.00
_cell.angle_beta   90.00
_cell.angle_gamma   90.00
#
_symmetry.space_group_name_H-M   'P 1'
#
loop_
_entity.id
_entity.type
_entity.pdbx_description
1 polymer ?
#
loop_
_entity_poly.entity_id
_entity_poly.type
_entity_poly.pdbx_seq_one_letter_code
_entity_poly.pdbx_strand_id
1 'polypeptide(L)'
;MKVAFYAPMKSPNSPVPSGDRRVARALIQALEFGGHDVDIATEFAARESKGVPDAQAKLKAEGLEIAKQLIAAYQSQPQDQRPDVWFTYHLYYKAMDWIGPQVCATLNIPYVAAEVSYASKRAGGPWDLSHQALGEIINKADAIIGLNSWDSACV
;
A
#
# COMPACT_ATOMS: atom_id res chain seq x y z
N MET A 1 -14.85 -4.08 -11.25
CA MET A 1 -13.59 -4.72 -10.83
C MET A 1 -13.59 -4.86 -9.33
N LYS A 2 -12.94 -5.89 -8.81
CA LYS A 2 -12.67 -6.09 -7.38
C LYS A 2 -11.33 -5.46 -7.02
N VAL A 3 -11.35 -4.50 -6.10
CA VAL A 3 -10.19 -3.73 -5.67
C VAL A 3 -9.78 -4.18 -4.28
N ALA A 4 -8.58 -4.72 -4.13
CA ALA A 4 -7.96 -4.94 -2.83
C ALA A 4 -7.31 -3.62 -2.37
N PHE A 5 -7.94 -2.92 -1.44
CA PHE A 5 -7.49 -1.63 -0.93
C PHE A 5 -6.63 -1.79 0.33
N TYR A 6 -5.49 -1.10 0.38
CA TYR A 6 -4.59 -1.10 1.53
C TYR A 6 -4.07 0.31 1.86
N ALA A 7 -3.96 0.62 3.15
CA ALA A 7 -3.43 1.91 3.63
C ALA A 7 -2.41 1.68 4.76
N PRO A 8 -1.10 1.53 4.45
CA PRO A 8 -0.07 1.16 5.43
C PRO A 8 0.12 2.21 6.53
N MET A 9 -0.18 3.48 6.25
CA MET A 9 -0.08 4.54 7.26
C MET A 9 -1.23 4.48 8.28
N LYS A 10 -2.46 4.34 7.79
CA LYS A 10 -3.67 4.41 8.61
C LYS A 10 -4.83 3.73 7.90
N SER A 11 -5.35 2.67 8.50
CA SER A 11 -6.55 2.00 7.96
C SER A 11 -7.76 2.95 7.86
N PRO A 12 -8.58 2.84 6.79
CA PRO A 12 -9.89 3.48 6.69
C PRO A 12 -10.82 3.14 7.86
N ASN A 13 -10.70 1.95 8.45
CA ASN A 13 -11.52 1.49 9.57
C ASN A 13 -10.99 1.90 10.93
N SER A 14 -9.83 2.59 11.00
CA SER A 14 -9.26 3.00 12.28
C SER A 14 -10.26 3.78 13.13
N PRO A 15 -10.40 3.48 14.43
CA PRO A 15 -11.34 4.19 15.30
C PRO A 15 -10.88 5.63 15.60
N VAL A 16 -9.60 5.93 15.42
CA VAL A 16 -9.01 7.24 15.69
C VAL A 16 -9.12 8.12 14.43
N PRO A 17 -9.82 9.27 14.48
CA PRO A 17 -9.93 10.20 13.36
C PRO A 17 -8.56 10.75 12.90
N SER A 18 -8.38 10.88 11.59
CA SER A 18 -7.24 11.60 10.98
C SER A 18 -7.60 12.04 9.55
N GLY A 19 -6.81 12.98 9.01
CA GLY A 19 -6.89 13.37 7.60
C GLY A 19 -6.67 12.17 6.67
N ASP A 20 -5.64 11.36 6.93
CA ASP A 20 -5.34 10.14 6.14
C ASP A 20 -6.53 9.19 6.07
N ARG A 21 -7.17 8.92 7.21
CA ARG A 21 -8.37 8.08 7.25
C ARG A 21 -9.51 8.67 6.43
N ARG A 22 -9.69 9.99 6.47
CA ARG A 22 -10.74 10.69 5.72
C ARG A 22 -10.50 10.57 4.21
N VAL A 23 -9.26 10.76 3.76
CA VAL A 23 -8.88 10.64 2.34
C VAL A 23 -8.97 9.19 1.88
N ALA A 24 -8.48 8.22 2.66
CA ALA A 24 -8.60 6.80 2.33
C ALA A 24 -10.06 6.39 2.08
N ARG A 25 -10.99 6.84 2.95
CA ARG A 25 -12.43 6.62 2.78
C ARG A 25 -13.00 7.33 1.55
N ALA A 26 -12.54 8.54 1.26
CA ALA A 26 -12.98 9.26 0.07
C ALA A 26 -12.52 8.57 -1.22
N LEU A 27 -11.31 8.00 -1.24
CA LEU A 27 -10.81 7.19 -2.36
C LEU A 27 -11.63 5.92 -2.55
N ILE A 28 -11.93 5.19 -1.47
CA ILE A 28 -12.83 4.03 -1.51
C ILE A 28 -14.18 4.44 -2.10
N GLN A 29 -14.80 5.51 -1.58
CA GLN A 29 -16.09 6.00 -2.08
C GLN A 29 -16.03 6.41 -3.56
N ALA A 30 -14.92 7.00 -4.02
CA ALA A 30 -14.75 7.37 -5.42
C ALA A 30 -14.63 6.14 -6.34
N LEU A 31 -13.89 5.10 -5.90
CA LEU A 31 -13.78 3.83 -6.61
C LEU A 31 -15.15 3.11 -6.68
N GLU A 32 -15.87 3.06 -5.56
CA GLU A 32 -17.23 2.51 -5.48
C GLU A 32 -18.21 3.26 -6.38
N PHE A 33 -18.14 4.60 -6.38
CA PHE A 33 -18.93 5.44 -7.28
C PHE A 33 -18.63 5.16 -8.77
N GLY A 34 -17.39 4.78 -9.08
CA GLY A 34 -16.97 4.29 -10.39
C GLY A 34 -17.47 2.88 -10.75
N GLY A 35 -18.26 2.24 -9.89
CA GLY A 35 -18.79 0.89 -10.09
C GLY A 35 -17.78 -0.22 -9.76
N HIS A 36 -16.79 0.06 -8.91
CA HIS A 36 -15.86 -0.95 -8.41
C HIS A 36 -16.31 -1.51 -7.07
N ASP A 37 -16.00 -2.77 -6.83
CA ASP A 37 -16.21 -3.47 -5.56
C ASP A 37 -14.92 -3.36 -4.76
N VAL A 38 -14.92 -2.73 -3.59
CA VAL A 38 -13.70 -2.38 -2.85
C VAL A 38 -13.66 -3.09 -1.51
N ASP A 39 -12.68 -3.96 -1.35
CA ASP A 39 -12.41 -4.67 -0.11
C ASP A 39 -11.15 -4.14 0.56
N ILE A 40 -11.22 -3.82 1.85
CA ILE A 40 -10.02 -3.51 2.63
C ILE A 40 -9.25 -4.81 2.86
N ALA A 41 -8.11 -4.96 2.18
CA ALA A 41 -7.35 -6.21 2.15
C ALA A 41 -6.78 -6.58 3.53
N THR A 42 -6.39 -5.58 4.33
CA THR A 42 -5.90 -5.77 5.70
C THR A 42 -5.91 -4.47 6.49
N GLU A 43 -6.02 -4.61 7.81
CA GLU A 43 -5.95 -3.53 8.80
C GLU A 43 -4.51 -3.22 9.26
N PHE A 44 -3.52 -3.98 8.76
CA PHE A 44 -2.13 -3.91 9.22
C PHE A 44 -1.48 -2.54 8.94
N ALA A 45 -1.16 -1.78 9.99
CA ALA A 45 -0.47 -0.50 9.86
C ALA A 45 1.05 -0.68 9.90
N ALA A 46 1.70 -0.55 8.74
CA ALA A 46 3.14 -0.76 8.56
C ALA A 46 3.96 0.53 8.73
N ARG A 47 3.69 1.29 9.80
CA ARG A 47 4.33 2.60 10.05
C ARG A 47 5.41 2.55 11.14
N GLU A 48 6.65 2.86 10.77
CA GLU A 48 7.78 3.06 11.69
C GLU A 48 8.23 4.53 11.71
N SER A 49 8.10 5.18 12.86
CA SER A 49 8.24 6.64 12.97
C SER A 49 9.62 7.14 13.39
N LYS A 50 10.51 6.27 13.90
CA LYS A 50 11.75 6.63 14.60
C LYS A 50 13.03 6.28 13.86
N GLY A 51 12.96 5.53 12.77
CA GLY A 51 14.10 5.06 12.00
C GLY A 51 14.81 3.89 12.67
N VAL A 52 14.08 3.05 13.43
CA VAL A 52 14.68 1.92 14.15
C VAL A 52 14.81 0.73 13.19
N PRO A 53 16.03 0.25 12.88
CA PRO A 53 16.24 -0.79 11.87
C PRO A 53 15.49 -2.09 12.17
N ASP A 54 15.58 -2.59 13.42
CA ASP A 54 14.93 -3.84 13.82
C ASP A 54 13.40 -3.75 13.75
N ALA A 55 12.83 -2.57 14.06
CA ALA A 55 11.40 -2.35 13.95
C ALA A 55 10.94 -2.33 12.47
N GLN A 56 11.74 -1.76 11.57
CA GLN A 56 11.47 -1.81 10.13
C GLN A 56 11.56 -3.24 9.60
N ALA A 57 12.60 -3.99 9.99
CA ALA A 57 12.76 -5.38 9.60
C ALA A 57 11.59 -6.25 10.11
N LYS A 58 11.13 -6.01 11.34
CA LYS A 58 9.96 -6.68 11.91
C LYS A 58 8.68 -6.39 11.12
N LEU A 59 8.39 -5.12 10.82
CA LEU A 59 7.21 -4.75 10.02
C LEU A 59 7.26 -5.34 8.61
N LYS A 60 8.45 -5.39 8.01
CA LYS A 60 8.64 -6.07 6.72
C LYS A 60 8.33 -7.56 6.82
N ALA A 61 8.87 -8.25 7.83
CA ALA A 61 8.62 -9.68 8.03
C ALA A 61 7.13 -9.98 8.28
N GLU A 62 6.46 -9.18 9.11
CA GLU A 62 5.02 -9.30 9.37
C GLU A 62 4.19 -9.06 8.10
N GLY A 63 4.51 -8.02 7.33
CA GLY A 63 3.85 -7.74 6.06
C GLY A 63 4.01 -8.88 5.04
N LEU A 64 5.22 -9.43 4.89
CA LEU A 64 5.47 -10.57 4.00
C LEU A 64 4.69 -11.83 4.44
N GLU A 65 4.49 -12.03 5.74
CA GLU A 65 3.67 -13.14 6.22
C GLU A 65 2.18 -12.93 5.93
N ILE A 66 1.67 -11.71 6.11
CA ILE A 66 0.31 -11.34 5.70
C ILE A 66 0.14 -11.51 4.19
N ALA A 67 1.14 -11.16 3.39
CA ALA A 67 1.11 -11.35 1.93
C ALA A 67 0.91 -12.82 1.56
N LYS A 68 1.66 -13.74 2.20
CA LYS A 68 1.48 -15.18 1.98
C LYS A 68 0.06 -15.65 2.33
N GLN A 69 -0.48 -15.18 3.45
CA GLN A 69 -1.83 -15.54 3.89
C GLN A 69 -2.89 -15.04 2.92
N LEU A 70 -2.78 -13.79 2.47
CA LEU A 70 -3.69 -13.21 1.47
C LEU A 70 -3.59 -13.92 0.12
N ILE A 71 -2.37 -14.22 -0.35
CA ILE A 71 -2.16 -14.99 -1.58
C ILE A 71 -2.86 -16.34 -1.50
N ALA A 72 -2.66 -17.09 -0.41
CA ALA A 72 -3.29 -18.40 -0.21
C ALA A 72 -4.82 -18.27 -0.17
N ALA A 73 -5.35 -17.26 0.52
CA ALA A 73 -6.78 -16.99 0.59
C ALA A 73 -7.35 -16.67 -0.81
N TYR A 74 -6.75 -15.76 -1.56
CA TYR A 74 -7.21 -15.40 -2.90
C TYR A 74 -7.10 -16.58 -3.89
N GLN A 75 -6.02 -17.36 -3.84
CA GLN A 75 -5.86 -18.52 -4.72
C GLN A 75 -6.87 -19.64 -4.43
N SER A 76 -7.36 -19.73 -3.19
CA SER A 76 -8.43 -20.67 -2.82
C SER A 76 -9.81 -20.27 -3.33
N GLN A 77 -10.00 -19.01 -3.72
CA GLN A 77 -11.26 -18.50 -4.24
C GLN A 77 -11.39 -18.71 -5.75
N PRO A 78 -12.63 -18.79 -6.27
CA PRO A 78 -12.92 -18.68 -7.69
C PRO A 78 -12.31 -17.43 -8.32
N GLN A 79 -11.93 -17.50 -9.60
CA GLN A 79 -11.21 -16.40 -10.26
C GLN A 79 -11.99 -15.08 -10.28
N ASP A 80 -13.31 -15.14 -10.44
CA ASP A 80 -14.22 -13.99 -10.43
C ASP A 80 -14.42 -13.36 -9.03
N GLN A 81 -13.92 -14.01 -7.98
CA GLN A 81 -13.95 -13.51 -6.60
C GLN A 81 -12.61 -12.91 -6.15
N ARG A 82 -11.54 -13.12 -6.93
CA ARG A 82 -10.22 -12.57 -6.65
C ARG A 82 -10.17 -11.06 -6.94
N PRO A 83 -9.25 -10.33 -6.30
CA PRO A 83 -9.01 -8.95 -6.67
C PRO A 83 -8.49 -8.87 -8.12
N ASP A 84 -8.99 -7.91 -8.88
CA ASP A 84 -8.50 -7.55 -10.21
C ASP A 84 -7.33 -6.57 -10.15
N VAL A 85 -7.20 -5.83 -9.04
CA VAL A 85 -6.18 -4.80 -8.82
C VAL A 85 -5.89 -4.64 -7.33
N TRP A 86 -4.64 -4.39 -6.98
CA TRP A 86 -4.25 -3.94 -5.65
C TRP A 86 -4.09 -2.43 -5.66
N PHE A 87 -4.71 -1.74 -4.70
CA PHE A 87 -4.69 -0.30 -4.58
C PHE A 87 -4.11 0.11 -3.22
N THR A 88 -2.96 0.77 -3.21
CA THR A 88 -2.31 1.26 -1.99
C THR A 88 -2.46 2.76 -1.86
N TYR A 89 -2.96 3.22 -0.72
CA TYR A 89 -3.05 4.63 -0.38
C TYR A 89 -2.01 5.07 0.65
N HIS A 90 -1.29 6.14 0.33
CA HIS A 90 -0.36 6.87 1.17
C HIS A 90 0.81 6.00 1.69
N LEU A 91 1.68 5.61 0.75
CA LEU A 91 2.95 4.94 1.05
C LEU A 91 4.15 5.89 0.93
N TYR A 92 5.06 5.76 1.88
CA TYR A 92 6.32 6.51 1.94
C TYR A 92 7.32 5.77 2.84
N TYR A 93 8.55 6.26 2.91
CA TYR A 93 9.64 5.58 3.62
C TYR A 93 9.41 5.28 5.11
N LYS A 94 8.36 5.83 5.74
CA LYS A 94 7.96 5.45 7.11
C LYS A 94 6.73 4.55 7.17
N ALA A 95 5.90 4.51 6.13
CA ALA A 95 4.69 3.70 6.08
C ALA A 95 4.70 2.94 4.74
N MET A 96 5.17 1.70 4.78
CA MET A 96 5.49 0.95 3.59
C MET A 96 4.44 -0.11 3.29
N ASP A 97 4.19 -0.35 2.01
CA ASP A 97 3.44 -1.51 1.59
C ASP A 97 4.38 -2.69 1.36
N TRP A 98 4.50 -3.54 2.38
CA TRP A 98 5.27 -4.78 2.34
C TRP A 98 4.48 -5.96 1.77
N ILE A 99 3.22 -5.74 1.36
CA ILE A 99 2.24 -6.78 1.07
C ILE A 99 1.92 -6.80 -0.42
N GLY A 100 1.40 -5.69 -0.93
CA GLY A 100 0.86 -5.55 -2.27
C GLY A 100 1.81 -5.96 -3.38
N PRO A 101 3.11 -5.59 -3.37
CA PRO A 101 4.02 -5.99 -4.44
C PRO A 101 4.12 -7.51 -4.63
N GLN A 102 4.15 -8.28 -3.53
CA GLN A 102 4.19 -9.74 -3.61
C GLN A 102 2.85 -10.33 -4.05
N VAL A 103 1.73 -9.78 -3.55
CA VAL A 103 0.39 -10.20 -3.96
C VAL A 103 0.19 -9.99 -5.46
N CYS A 104 0.53 -8.80 -5.97
CA CYS A 104 0.41 -8.44 -7.38
C CYS A 104 1.23 -9.34 -8.28
N ALA A 105 2.51 -9.54 -7.95
CA ALA A 105 3.39 -10.40 -8.71
C ALA A 105 2.90 -11.86 -8.74
N THR A 106 2.33 -12.36 -7.64
CA THR A 106 1.89 -13.77 -7.55
C THR A 106 0.54 -14.01 -8.22
N LEU A 107 -0.39 -13.07 -8.09
CA LEU A 107 -1.71 -13.17 -8.71
C LEU A 107 -1.74 -12.65 -10.16
N ASN A 108 -0.65 -12.02 -10.61
CA ASN A 108 -0.55 -11.35 -11.90
C ASN A 108 -1.65 -10.30 -12.10
N ILE A 109 -1.78 -9.41 -11.12
CA ILE A 109 -2.72 -8.28 -11.11
C ILE A 109 -1.94 -6.96 -10.97
N PRO A 110 -2.49 -5.83 -11.45
CA PRO A 110 -1.80 -4.55 -11.39
C PRO A 110 -1.63 -4.04 -9.96
N TYR A 111 -0.50 -3.38 -9.71
CA TYR A 111 -0.23 -2.60 -8.50
C TYR A 111 -0.45 -1.11 -8.79
N VAL A 112 -1.46 -0.53 -8.15
CA VAL A 112 -1.78 0.90 -8.25
C VAL A 112 -1.52 1.57 -6.90
N ALA A 113 -0.89 2.74 -6.93
CA ALA A 113 -0.67 3.53 -5.73
C ALA A 113 -1.23 4.95 -5.87
N ALA A 114 -1.69 5.53 -4.76
CA ALA A 114 -2.08 6.93 -4.67
C ALA A 114 -1.33 7.64 -3.54
N GLU A 115 -0.92 8.88 -3.79
CA GLU A 115 -0.18 9.73 -2.83
C GLU A 115 1.12 9.06 -2.35
N VAL A 116 1.95 8.62 -3.31
CA VAL A 116 3.29 8.09 -3.04
C VAL A 116 4.24 9.26 -2.75
N SER A 117 5.07 9.13 -1.71
CA SER A 117 6.08 10.14 -1.37
C SER A 117 7.49 9.53 -1.29
N TYR A 118 8.24 9.60 -2.39
CA TYR A 118 9.68 9.36 -2.44
C TYR A 118 10.46 10.60 -2.01
N ALA A 119 11.30 10.48 -1.00
CA ALA A 119 12.05 11.60 -0.44
C ALA A 119 13.55 11.34 -0.54
N SER A 120 14.17 11.64 -1.69
CA SER A 120 15.57 11.31 -2.01
C SER A 120 16.59 11.72 -0.94
N LYS A 121 16.32 12.82 -0.22
CA LYS A 121 17.13 13.28 0.94
C LYS A 121 17.18 12.30 2.12
N ARG A 122 16.42 11.20 2.08
CA ARG A 122 16.36 10.16 3.11
C ARG A 122 17.14 8.90 2.73
N ALA A 123 17.67 8.82 1.50
CA ALA A 123 18.58 7.75 1.08
C ALA A 123 19.80 7.67 2.02
N GLY A 124 20.20 6.46 2.39
CA GLY A 124 21.30 6.21 3.34
C GLY A 124 20.98 6.62 4.79
N GLY A 125 19.75 7.06 5.08
CA GLY A 125 19.32 7.50 6.40
C GLY A 125 18.76 6.37 7.27
N PRO A 126 18.14 6.72 8.42
CA PRO A 126 17.58 5.74 9.36
C PRO A 126 16.49 4.82 8.78
N TRP A 127 15.87 5.20 7.65
CA TRP A 127 14.85 4.41 6.96
C TRP A 127 15.35 3.81 5.63
N ASP A 128 16.66 3.63 5.47
CA ASP A 128 17.23 3.24 4.17
C ASP A 128 16.61 1.96 3.60
N LEU A 129 16.34 0.95 4.45
CA LEU A 129 15.62 -0.28 4.06
C LEU A 129 14.27 0.02 3.40
N SER A 130 13.47 0.87 4.03
CA SER A 130 12.13 1.25 3.54
C SER A 130 12.23 2.17 2.31
N HIS A 131 13.22 3.07 2.29
CA HIS A 131 13.46 4.01 1.20
C HIS A 131 13.89 3.30 -0.08
N GLN A 132 14.82 2.34 0.00
CA GLN A 132 15.25 1.52 -1.13
C GLN A 132 14.07 0.70 -1.68
N ALA A 133 13.33 0.02 -0.79
CA ALA A 133 12.15 -0.74 -1.18
C ALA A 133 11.07 0.13 -1.84
N LEU A 134 10.88 1.37 -1.37
CA LEU A 134 9.95 2.31 -2.00
C LEU A 134 10.34 2.64 -3.43
N GLY A 135 11.63 2.84 -3.71
CA GLY A 135 12.13 3.05 -5.07
C GLY A 135 11.85 1.85 -5.98
N GLU A 136 11.98 0.63 -5.47
CA GLU A 136 11.61 -0.57 -6.23
C GLU A 136 10.11 -0.67 -6.50
N ILE A 137 9.27 -0.31 -5.52
CA ILE A 137 7.81 -0.30 -5.68
C ILE A 137 7.41 0.73 -6.74
N ILE A 138 7.94 1.95 -6.68
CA ILE A 138 7.65 3.00 -7.65
C ILE A 138 8.01 2.57 -9.08
N ASN A 139 9.18 1.96 -9.26
CA ASN A 139 9.63 1.49 -10.57
C ASN A 139 8.79 0.33 -11.14
N LYS A 140 8.08 -0.42 -10.29
CA LYS A 140 7.29 -1.60 -10.67
C LYS A 140 5.79 -1.35 -10.65
N ALA A 141 5.34 -0.21 -10.12
CA ALA A 141 3.92 0.12 -10.06
C ALA A 141 3.37 0.31 -11.48
N ASP A 142 2.20 -0.29 -11.74
CA ASP A 142 1.51 -0.14 -13.02
C ASP A 142 0.91 1.26 -13.17
N ALA A 143 0.56 1.91 -12.06
CA ALA A 143 0.16 3.31 -12.03
C ALA A 143 0.43 3.95 -10.67
N ILE A 144 0.79 5.24 -10.70
CA ILE A 144 0.87 6.10 -9.52
C ILE A 144 -0.01 7.34 -9.75
N ILE A 145 -0.94 7.56 -8.82
CA ILE A 145 -1.91 8.65 -8.87
C ILE A 145 -1.48 9.74 -7.88
N GLY A 146 -1.12 10.90 -8.41
CA GLY A 146 -0.98 12.12 -7.61
C GLY A 146 -2.33 12.75 -7.33
N LEU A 147 -2.60 13.11 -6.08
CA LEU A 147 -3.81 13.84 -5.68
C LEU A 147 -3.61 15.35 -5.78
N ASN A 148 -2.36 15.80 -5.81
CA ASN A 148 -2.01 17.19 -6.01
C ASN A 148 -0.80 17.34 -6.97
N SER A 149 -0.59 18.54 -7.49
CA SER A 149 0.48 18.84 -8.45
C SER A 149 1.90 18.73 -7.88
N TRP A 150 2.06 18.72 -6.55
CA TRP A 150 3.36 18.54 -5.90
C TRP A 150 3.78 17.07 -5.84
N ASP A 151 2.83 16.14 -5.97
CA ASP A 151 3.10 14.71 -5.91
C ASP A 151 4.00 14.25 -7.07
N SER A 152 3.91 14.90 -8.24
CA SER A 152 4.76 14.58 -9.39
C SER A 152 6.26 14.83 -9.15
N ALA A 153 6.62 15.66 -8.17
CA ALA A 153 8.01 15.88 -7.78
C ALA A 153 8.52 14.83 -6.78
N CYS A 154 7.63 13.97 -6.29
CA CYS A 154 7.87 12.98 -5.24
C CYS A 154 7.83 11.54 -5.75
N VAL A 155 7.75 11.31 -7.06
CA VAL A 155 7.67 9.97 -7.68
C VAL A 155 8.58 9.87 -8.89
#